data_AF-A0A3C1VT57-F1
#
_entry.id   AF-A0A3C1VT57-F1
#
_cell.length_a   1.000
_cell.length_b   1.000
_cell.length_c   1.000
_cell.angle_alpha   90.00
_cell.angle_beta   90.00
_cell.angle_gamma   90.00
#
_symmetry.space_group_name_H-M   'P 1'
#
loop_
_entity.id
_entity.type
_entity.pdbx_description
1 polymer ?
#
loop_
_entity_poly.entity_id
_entity_poly.type
_entity_poly.pdbx_seq_one_letter_code
_entity_poly.pdbx_strand_id
1 'polypeptide(L)'
;MKNINKNKHSFPVFILLSALLVALPGQAQDYVLDLDWPKPLPEGIEWGQVPNVTMDEEGYIYAFHRAEPPVLKFDQQGNLVDSFGGPQWVALPHGFRLTPDG
;
A
#
# COMPACT_ATOMS: atom_id res chain seq x y z
N MET A 1 17.42 -57.12 -48.25
CA MET A 1 16.01 -56.70 -48.06
C MET A 1 15.75 -56.48 -46.58
N LYS A 2 15.06 -55.35 -46.28
CA LYS A 2 14.40 -54.91 -45.04
C LYS A 2 14.14 -55.98 -43.97
N ASN A 3 14.44 -55.68 -42.71
CA ASN A 3 13.52 -55.01 -41.76
C ASN A 3 14.03 -55.22 -40.32
N ILE A 4 14.41 -54.14 -39.63
CA ILE A 4 14.56 -54.17 -38.17
C ILE A 4 13.66 -53.08 -37.62
N ASN A 5 12.49 -53.49 -37.13
CA ASN A 5 11.59 -52.65 -36.35
C ASN A 5 12.07 -52.69 -34.90
N LYS A 6 12.46 -51.55 -34.32
CA LYS A 6 12.66 -51.42 -32.87
C LYS A 6 11.85 -50.23 -32.35
N ASN A 7 10.74 -50.60 -31.72
CA ASN A 7 9.95 -49.93 -30.69
C ASN A 7 10.40 -48.52 -30.29
N LYS A 8 9.56 -47.53 -30.61
CA LYS A 8 9.63 -46.18 -30.03
C LYS A 8 8.88 -46.19 -28.70
N HIS A 9 9.61 -46.18 -27.58
CA HIS A 9 9.03 -45.95 -26.26
C HIS A 9 8.67 -44.46 -26.15
N SER A 10 7.37 -44.16 -26.15
CA SER A 10 6.84 -42.84 -25.86
C SER A 10 6.88 -42.62 -24.35
N PHE A 11 7.89 -41.89 -23.85
CA PHE A 11 7.90 -41.38 -22.48
C PHE A 11 7.00 -40.13 -22.43
N PRO A 12 6.03 -40.03 -21.51
CA PRO A 12 5.11 -38.90 -21.49
C PRO A 12 5.82 -37.63 -21.00
N VAL A 13 5.81 -36.59 -21.83
CA VAL A 13 6.27 -35.22 -21.56
C VAL A 13 5.29 -34.50 -20.60
N PHE A 14 4.93 -35.15 -19.50
CA PHE A 14 3.98 -34.60 -18.51
C PHE A 14 4.55 -34.44 -17.10
N ILE A 15 5.75 -34.99 -16.84
CA ILE A 15 6.37 -34.91 -15.50
C ILE A 15 7.22 -33.64 -15.32
N LEU A 16 7.58 -32.93 -16.41
CA LEU A 16 8.49 -31.77 -16.32
C LEU A 16 7.81 -30.43 -15.99
N LEU A 17 6.47 -30.33 -16.04
CA LEU A 17 5.78 -29.06 -15.77
C LEU A 17 5.35 -28.89 -14.30
N SER A 18 5.39 -29.95 -13.50
CA SER A 18 4.95 -29.92 -12.09
C SER A 18 6.05 -29.52 -11.09
N ALA A 19 7.31 -29.42 -11.52
CA ALA A 19 8.44 -29.15 -10.62
C ALA A 19 8.82 -27.66 -10.49
N LEU A 20 8.09 -26.73 -11.11
CA LEU A 20 8.39 -25.30 -11.03
C LEU A 20 7.34 -24.54 -10.19
N LEU A 21 6.99 -25.07 -9.03
CA LEU A 21 6.45 -24.24 -7.95
C LEU A 21 7.61 -23.87 -7.03
N VAL A 22 8.51 -23.02 -7.53
CA VAL A 22 9.46 -22.34 -6.65
C VAL A 22 8.61 -21.39 -5.82
N ALA A 23 8.46 -21.69 -4.53
CA ALA A 23 7.98 -20.71 -3.57
C ALA A 23 8.97 -19.54 -3.62
N LEU A 24 8.59 -18.45 -4.30
CA LEU A 24 9.34 -17.22 -4.24
C LEU A 24 9.37 -16.84 -2.75
N PRO A 25 10.54 -16.73 -2.10
CA PRO A 25 10.58 -16.17 -0.77
C PRO A 25 9.92 -14.80 -0.86
N GLY A 26 8.90 -14.55 -0.04
CA GLY A 26 8.32 -13.22 0.05
C GLY A 26 9.46 -12.25 0.34
N GLN A 27 9.72 -11.34 -0.59
CA GLN A 27 10.66 -10.24 -0.34
C GLN A 27 10.07 -9.47 0.84
N ALA A 28 10.80 -9.44 1.96
CA ALA A 28 10.48 -8.49 3.00
C ALA A 28 10.62 -7.10 2.37
N GLN A 29 9.60 -6.26 2.51
CA GLN A 29 9.71 -4.89 2.05
C GLN A 29 10.73 -4.20 2.96
N ASP A 30 11.83 -3.73 2.38
CA ASP A 30 12.75 -2.85 3.10
C ASP A 30 12.03 -1.52 3.34
N TYR A 31 12.11 -1.03 4.58
CA TYR A 31 11.59 0.28 4.96
C TYR A 31 12.77 1.24 5.10
N VAL A 32 12.68 2.36 4.38
CA VAL A 32 13.65 3.45 4.49
C VAL A 32 12.90 4.68 5.00
N LEU A 33 13.50 5.38 5.94
CA LEU A 33 12.98 6.66 6.43
C LEU A 33 13.12 7.73 5.34
N ASP A 34 12.01 8.35 4.95
CA ASP A 34 12.01 9.59 4.18
C ASP A 34 11.95 10.76 5.17
N LEU A 35 13.05 11.52 5.27
CA LEU A 35 13.15 12.69 6.15
C LEU A 35 12.46 13.92 5.57
N ASP A 36 12.17 13.93 4.26
CA ASP A 36 11.57 15.06 3.56
C ASP A 36 10.04 14.89 3.41
N TRP A 37 9.45 13.87 4.05
CA TRP A 37 8.02 13.58 4.09
C TRP A 37 7.50 13.60 5.55
N PRO A 38 6.37 14.29 5.84
CA PRO A 38 5.63 15.17 4.93
C PRO A 38 6.36 16.50 4.70
N LYS A 39 5.94 17.25 3.68
CA LYS A 39 6.40 18.64 3.52
C LYS A 39 5.90 19.50 4.69
N PRO A 40 6.56 20.63 4.99
CA PRO A 40 6.07 21.57 5.99
C PRO A 40 4.63 21.97 5.71
N LEU A 41 3.83 22.05 6.78
CA LEU A 41 2.43 22.46 6.67
C LEU A 41 2.35 23.95 6.26
N PRO A 42 1.29 24.35 5.53
CA PRO A 42 1.00 25.75 5.28
C PRO A 42 0.85 26.55 6.58
N GLU A 43 1.07 27.87 6.49
CA GLU A 43 0.88 28.77 7.62
C GLU A 43 -0.53 28.63 8.22
N GLY A 44 -0.60 28.58 9.56
CA GLY A 44 -1.86 28.49 10.30
C GLY A 44 -2.38 27.06 10.54
N ILE A 45 -1.76 26.03 9.96
CA ILE A 45 -2.04 24.62 10.30
C ILE A 45 -0.90 24.08 11.15
N GLU A 46 -1.25 23.53 12.31
CA GLU A 46 -0.28 22.96 13.24
C GLU A 46 -0.54 21.48 13.48
N TRP A 47 0.52 20.73 13.71
CA TRP A 47 0.40 19.34 14.12
C TRP A 47 -0.15 19.23 15.54
N GLY A 48 -1.12 18.34 15.70
CA GLY A 48 -1.54 17.81 16.98
C GLY A 48 -1.03 16.39 17.16
N GLN A 49 -1.47 15.71 18.21
CA GLN A 49 -1.24 14.27 18.32
C GLN A 49 -1.92 13.55 17.16
N VAL A 50 -1.22 12.61 16.50
CA VAL A 50 -1.73 11.85 15.35
C VAL A 50 -2.12 10.43 15.80
N PRO A 51 -3.34 10.21 16.31
CA PRO A 51 -3.80 8.89 16.71
C PRO A 51 -3.99 7.93 15.54
N ASN A 52 -4.10 8.41 14.30
CA ASN A 52 -4.41 7.57 13.16
C ASN A 52 -3.92 8.12 11.82
N VAL A 53 -3.60 7.20 10.90
CA VAL A 53 -3.34 7.44 9.49
C VAL A 53 -4.02 6.35 8.64
N THR A 54 -4.45 6.70 7.43
CA THR A 54 -4.98 5.77 6.44
C THR A 54 -4.60 6.22 5.02
N MET A 55 -4.89 5.42 4.00
CA MET A 55 -4.53 5.71 2.61
C MET A 55 -5.62 5.20 1.67
N ASP A 56 -5.93 5.96 0.62
CA ASP A 56 -6.88 5.54 -0.43
C ASP A 56 -6.20 4.73 -1.54
N GLU A 57 -6.98 4.27 -2.53
CA GLU A 57 -6.49 3.45 -3.63
C GLU A 57 -5.56 4.23 -4.58
N GLU A 58 -5.72 5.54 -4.65
CA GLU A 58 -4.85 6.44 -5.40
C GLU A 58 -3.51 6.72 -4.68
N GLY A 59 -3.39 6.33 -3.42
CA GLY A 59 -2.18 6.48 -2.62
C GLY A 59 -2.05 7.83 -1.91
N TYR A 60 -3.14 8.57 -1.75
CA TYR A 60 -3.16 9.72 -0.85
C TYR A 60 -3.21 9.26 0.60
N ILE A 61 -2.41 9.90 1.44
CA ILE A 61 -2.30 9.58 2.86
C ILE A 61 -3.10 10.59 3.67
N TYR A 62 -3.95 10.10 4.55
CA TYR A 62 -4.79 10.92 5.43
C TYR A 62 -4.29 10.81 6.85
N ALA A 63 -3.90 11.93 7.46
CA ALA A 63 -3.57 12.01 8.87
C ALA A 63 -4.75 12.56 9.66
N PHE A 64 -5.20 11.82 10.67
CA PHE A 64 -6.22 12.28 11.60
C PHE A 64 -5.53 12.72 12.89
N HIS A 65 -5.55 14.02 13.18
CA HIS A 65 -4.77 14.62 14.26
C HIS A 65 -5.58 15.56 15.14
N ARG A 66 -5.14 15.71 16.40
CA ARG A 66 -5.79 16.51 17.44
C ARG A 66 -5.43 18.00 17.35
N ALA A 67 -5.66 18.60 16.19
CA ALA A 67 -5.67 20.05 15.98
C ALA A 67 -6.62 20.39 14.81
N GLU A 68 -6.69 21.65 14.42
CA GLU A 68 -7.61 22.12 13.37
C GLU A 68 -6.85 22.46 12.08
N PRO A 69 -7.35 22.03 10.91
CA PRO A 69 -8.45 21.07 10.68
C PRO A 69 -8.05 19.64 11.05
N PRO A 70 -8.96 18.77 11.53
CA PRO A 70 -8.59 17.48 12.11
C PRO A 70 -8.13 16.42 11.10
N VAL A 71 -8.46 16.56 9.81
CA VAL A 71 -8.00 15.66 8.74
C VAL A 71 -7.13 16.42 7.75
N LEU A 72 -5.93 15.90 7.52
CA LEU A 72 -4.98 16.39 6.52
C LEU A 72 -4.77 15.31 5.45
N LYS A 73 -4.91 15.67 4.17
CA LYS A 73 -4.70 14.77 3.03
C LYS A 73 -3.41 15.14 2.31
N PHE A 74 -2.51 14.18 2.17
CA PHE A 74 -1.21 14.35 1.52
C PHE A 74 -1.11 13.52 0.26
N ASP A 75 -0.44 14.04 -0.76
CA ASP A 75 0.02 13.22 -1.88
C ASP A 75 1.26 12.36 -1.51
N GLN A 76 1.70 11.52 -2.44
CA GLN A 76 2.84 10.63 -2.28
C GLN A 76 4.17 11.39 -2.05
N GLN A 77 4.26 12.66 -2.48
CA GLN A 77 5.43 13.51 -2.29
C GLN A 77 5.38 14.26 -0.95
N GLY A 78 4.28 14.13 -0.20
CA GLY A 78 4.08 14.74 1.10
C GLY A 78 3.55 16.16 1.04
N ASN A 79 3.06 16.61 -0.11
CA ASN A 79 2.38 17.91 -0.21
C ASN A 79 0.99 17.77 0.39
N LEU A 80 0.59 18.73 1.23
CA LEU A 80 -0.79 18.84 1.67
C LEU A 80 -1.66 19.28 0.49
N VAL A 81 -2.57 18.41 0.06
CA VAL A 81 -3.44 18.65 -1.11
C VAL A 81 -4.88 18.98 -0.72
N ASP A 82 -5.31 18.61 0.48
CA ASP A 82 -6.63 18.96 1.02
C ASP A 82 -6.63 18.87 2.56
N SER A 83 -7.61 19.51 3.18
CA SER A 83 -7.86 19.42 4.61
C SER A 83 -9.32 19.69 4.95
N PHE A 84 -9.87 18.93 5.89
CA PHE A 84 -11.31 18.98 6.18
C PHE A 84 -11.67 18.50 7.58
N GLY A 85 -12.96 18.63 7.89
CA GLY A 85 -13.53 18.39 9.21
C GLY A 85 -13.69 19.70 9.99
N GLY A 86 -13.80 19.57 11.29
CA GLY A 86 -13.91 20.72 12.20
C GLY A 86 -14.62 20.33 13.49
N PRO A 87 -14.67 21.25 14.46
CA PRO A 87 -15.20 20.98 15.80
C PRO A 87 -16.68 20.61 15.81
N GLN A 88 -17.43 20.96 14.76
CA GLN A 88 -18.83 20.59 14.59
C GLN A 88 -19.04 19.11 14.19
N TRP A 89 -18.00 18.45 13.68
CA TRP A 89 -18.05 17.05 13.24
C TRP A 89 -17.19 16.13 14.10
N VAL A 90 -16.10 16.65 14.66
CA VAL A 90 -15.07 15.88 15.37
C VAL A 90 -14.75 16.56 16.69
N ALA A 91 -15.20 15.95 17.80
CA ALA A 91 -14.89 16.46 19.14
C ALA A 91 -13.47 16.06 19.60
N LEU A 92 -13.05 14.82 19.33
CA LEU A 92 -11.72 14.34 19.65
C LEU A 92 -11.26 13.25 18.68
N PRO A 93 -10.24 13.51 17.85
CA PRO A 93 -9.68 12.52 16.94
C PRO A 93 -9.17 11.25 17.65
N HIS A 94 -9.57 10.09 17.09
CA HIS A 94 -9.10 8.77 17.50
C HIS A 94 -9.09 7.77 16.32
N GLY A 95 -10.22 7.10 16.02
CA GLY A 95 -10.32 6.14 14.92
C GLY A 95 -10.66 6.81 13.59
N PHE A 96 -9.92 6.48 12.54
CA PHE A 96 -10.19 6.92 11.16
C PHE A 96 -9.84 5.80 10.19
N ARG A 97 -10.76 5.47 9.28
CA ARG A 97 -10.64 4.37 8.33
C ARG A 97 -11.42 4.75 7.07
N LEU A 98 -10.82 4.50 5.91
CA LEU A 98 -11.53 4.48 4.64
C LEU A 98 -12.33 3.18 4.52
N THR A 99 -13.48 3.25 3.88
CA THR A 99 -14.23 2.06 3.48
C THR A 99 -13.80 1.62 2.08
N PRO A 100 -14.14 0.40 1.61
CA PRO A 100 -13.72 -0.05 0.28
C PRO A 100 -14.22 0.81 -0.88
N ASP A 101 -15.26 1.61 -0.66
CA ASP A 101 -15.83 2.56 -1.61
C ASP A 101 -15.23 3.98 -1.51
N GLY A 102 -14.27 4.19 -0.61
CA GLY A 102 -13.67 5.50 -0.30
C GLY A 102 -14.28 6.12 0.94
#